data_AF-A0A553RMK0-F1
#
_entry.id   AF-A0A553RMK0-F1
#
_cell.length_a   1.000
_cell.length_b   1.000
_cell.length_c   1.000
_cell.angle_alpha   90.00
_cell.angle_beta   90.00
_cell.angle_gamma   90.00
#
_symmetry.space_group_name_H-M   'P 1'
#
loop_
_entity.id
_entity.type
_entity.pdbx_description
1 polymer ?
#
loop_
_entity_poly.entity_id
_entity_poly.type
_entity_poly.pdbx_seq_one_letter_code
_entity_poly.pdbx_strand_id
1 'polypeptide(L)'
;NSGIEKAFLFDVVSKIYIATDSSPVDMQSYELCCDMIDVVIDVSCIYGLKDDSNGNAYDKESLAIIKLNNTTVLYLKEVTKFLALVCILREESFERKAPPRGWERHCSAAPPVGTACPD
;
A
#
# COMPACT_ATOMS: atom_id res chain seq x y z
N ASN A 1 15.60 -7.61 -10.88
CA ASN A 1 15.58 -7.70 -9.40
C ASN A 1 15.00 -6.40 -8.84
N SER A 2 14.07 -6.48 -7.91
CA SER A 2 13.16 -5.38 -7.53
C SER A 2 13.68 -4.41 -6.46
N GLY A 3 14.86 -4.66 -5.89
CA GLY A 3 15.45 -3.84 -4.81
C GLY A 3 14.70 -3.93 -3.47
N ILE A 4 13.83 -4.93 -3.33
CA ILE A 4 13.08 -5.19 -2.10
C ILE A 4 13.99 -6.00 -1.17
N GLU A 5 14.17 -5.52 0.05
CA GLU A 5 14.99 -6.20 1.06
C GLU A 5 14.20 -7.32 1.74
N LYS A 6 12.91 -7.08 2.00
CA LYS A 6 12.02 -8.05 2.65
C LYS A 6 10.60 -7.93 2.12
N ALA A 7 9.90 -9.03 1.96
CA ALA A 7 8.49 -9.06 1.57
C ALA A 7 7.68 -10.06 2.40
N PHE A 8 6.48 -9.66 2.78
CA PHE A 8 5.53 -10.46 3.54
C PHE A 8 4.13 -10.35 2.95
N LEU A 9 3.44 -11.49 2.87
CA LEU A 9 2.02 -11.54 2.57
C LEU A 9 1.26 -11.78 3.87
N PHE A 10 0.67 -10.73 4.40
CA PHE A 10 -0.03 -10.72 5.68
C PHE A 10 -1.53 -10.93 5.50
N ASP A 11 -2.14 -11.67 6.42
CA ASP A 11 -3.55 -11.51 6.75
C ASP A 11 -3.74 -10.25 7.61
N VAL A 12 -4.52 -9.30 7.10
CA VAL A 12 -4.73 -7.98 7.73
C VAL A 12 -5.44 -8.07 9.07
N VAL A 13 -6.27 -9.11 9.29
CA VAL A 13 -7.06 -9.26 10.51
C VAL A 13 -6.25 -9.95 11.61
N SER A 14 -5.62 -11.08 11.26
CA SER A 14 -4.89 -11.90 12.24
C SER A 14 -3.42 -11.52 12.42
N LYS A 15 -2.88 -10.67 11.53
CA LYS A 15 -1.46 -10.30 11.45
C LYS A 15 -0.53 -11.48 11.17
N ILE A 16 -1.07 -12.64 10.79
CA ILE A 16 -0.30 -13.81 10.41
C ILE A 16 0.20 -13.64 8.98
N TYR A 17 1.50 -13.81 8.75
CA TYR A 17 2.02 -13.89 7.39
C TYR A 17 1.86 -15.31 6.83
N ILE A 18 1.31 -15.41 5.62
CA ILE A 18 1.09 -16.68 4.91
C ILE A 18 2.32 -17.04 4.06
N ALA A 19 3.02 -16.03 3.55
CA ALA A 19 4.21 -16.20 2.73
C ALA A 19 5.22 -15.08 3.00
N THR A 20 6.50 -15.40 2.89
CA THR A 20 7.61 -14.45 2.94
C THR A 20 8.69 -14.88 1.95
N ASP A 21 9.57 -13.96 1.59
CA ASP A 21 10.73 -14.25 0.74
C ASP A 21 11.77 -15.13 1.48
N SER A 22 12.79 -15.57 0.75
CA SER A 22 13.80 -16.51 1.25
C SER A 22 14.79 -15.93 2.27
N SER A 23 14.81 -14.60 2.47
CA SER A 23 15.67 -14.00 3.50
C SER A 23 15.16 -14.35 4.91
N PRO A 24 16.06 -14.45 5.91
CA PRO A 24 15.64 -14.74 7.28
C PRO A 24 14.67 -13.67 7.80
N VAL A 25 13.68 -14.11 8.57
CA VAL A 25 12.70 -13.22 9.19
C VAL A 25 13.27 -12.69 10.50
N ASP A 26 13.40 -11.38 10.59
CA ASP A 26 13.72 -10.69 11.83
C ASP A 26 12.43 -10.31 12.58
N MET A 27 12.44 -10.47 13.90
CA MET A 27 11.28 -10.23 14.76
C MET A 27 10.86 -8.75 14.74
N GLN A 28 11.84 -7.83 14.72
CA GLN A 28 11.55 -6.40 14.72
C GLN A 28 10.93 -5.96 13.38
N SER A 29 11.39 -6.54 12.28
CA SER A 29 10.81 -6.31 10.95
C SER A 29 9.36 -6.79 10.88
N TYR A 30 9.04 -7.91 11.53
CA TYR A 30 7.66 -8.41 11.64
C TYR A 30 6.78 -7.46 12.46
N GLU A 31 7.24 -7.04 13.64
CA GLU A 31 6.51 -6.11 14.51
C GLU A 31 6.25 -4.78 13.79
N LEU A 32 7.26 -4.21 13.12
CA LEU A 32 7.14 -2.98 12.35
C LEU A 32 6.12 -3.08 11.19
N CYS A 33 6.03 -4.23 10.52
CA CYS A 33 5.01 -4.46 9.50
C CYS A 33 3.60 -4.54 10.11
N CYS A 34 3.46 -5.13 11.30
CA CYS A 34 2.18 -5.22 11.99
C CYS A 34 1.67 -3.82 12.37
N ASP A 35 2.55 -3.00 12.97
CA ASP A 35 2.27 -1.61 13.33
C ASP A 35 1.88 -0.79 12.09
N MET A 36 2.56 -1.00 10.95
CA MET A 36 2.18 -0.36 9.68
C MET A 36 0.76 -0.70 9.26
N ILE A 37 0.36 -1.98 9.34
CA ILE A 37 -1.00 -2.39 8.97
C ILE A 37 -2.02 -1.71 9.89
N ASP A 38 -1.78 -1.66 11.20
CA ASP A 38 -2.70 -1.00 12.15
C ASP A 38 -2.85 0.49 11.83
N VAL A 39 -1.74 1.21 11.63
CA VAL A 39 -1.79 2.63 11.25
C VAL A 39 -2.59 2.86 9.97
N VAL A 40 -2.38 2.04 8.94
CA VAL A 40 -3.09 2.18 7.66
C VAL A 40 -4.58 1.91 7.83
N ILE A 41 -4.95 0.86 8.58
CA ILE A 41 -6.35 0.52 8.81
C ILE A 41 -7.03 1.59 9.68
N ASP A 42 -6.40 2.07 10.74
CA ASP A 42 -6.96 3.07 11.65
C ASP A 42 -7.20 4.41 10.92
N VAL A 43 -6.23 4.85 10.11
CA VAL A 43 -6.38 6.06 9.29
C VAL A 43 -7.49 5.89 8.24
N SER A 44 -7.56 4.74 7.58
CA SER A 44 -8.61 4.44 6.61
C SER A 44 -9.99 4.27 7.26
N CYS A 45 -10.08 3.87 8.53
CA CYS A 45 -11.34 3.85 9.26
C CYS A 45 -11.88 5.27 9.50
N ILE A 46 -11.01 6.28 9.63
CA ILE A 46 -11.42 7.67 9.85
C ILE A 46 -11.74 8.36 8.51
N TYR A 47 -10.89 8.19 7.51
CA TYR A 47 -10.93 8.99 6.27
C TYR A 47 -11.23 8.19 4.99
N GLY A 48 -11.19 6.86 5.04
CA GLY A 48 -11.44 5.99 3.89
C GLY A 48 -12.90 5.61 3.69
N LEU A 49 -13.77 5.94 4.64
CA LEU A 49 -15.21 5.71 4.54
C LEU A 49 -15.84 6.80 3.69
N LYS A 50 -16.44 6.41 2.55
CA LYS A 50 -17.30 7.31 1.75
C LYS A 50 -18.63 7.49 2.48
N ASP A 51 -19.26 8.66 2.33
CA ASP A 51 -20.51 9.06 3.02
C ASP A 51 -21.64 8.02 2.89
N ASP A 52 -21.61 7.20 1.84
CA ASP A 52 -22.42 6.00 1.74
C ASP A 52 -21.84 4.91 2.65
N SER A 53 -22.27 4.94 3.92
CA SER A 53 -22.19 4.01 5.08
C SER A 53 -21.81 2.51 4.93
N ASN A 54 -21.45 2.03 3.74
CA ASN A 54 -21.02 0.67 3.43
C ASN A 54 -19.59 0.61 2.83
N GLY A 55 -18.82 1.69 2.96
CA GLY A 55 -17.40 1.72 2.58
C GLY A 55 -16.56 0.82 3.51
N ASN A 56 -15.63 0.08 2.92
CA ASN A 56 -14.72 -0.78 3.67
C ASN A 56 -13.39 -0.02 3.85
N ALA A 57 -12.87 0.09 5.08
CA ALA A 57 -11.58 0.77 5.34
C ALA A 57 -10.39 0.13 4.60
N TYR A 58 -10.57 -1.10 4.14
CA TYR A 58 -9.62 -1.81 3.30
C TYR A 58 -10.31 -2.28 2.02
N ASP A 59 -9.78 -1.81 0.90
CA ASP A 59 -10.33 -2.00 -0.44
C ASP A 59 -9.21 -2.31 -1.47
N LYS A 60 -9.59 -2.48 -2.74
CA LYS A 60 -8.64 -2.84 -3.81
C LYS A 60 -7.63 -1.74 -4.15
N GLU A 61 -7.94 -0.50 -3.78
CA GLU A 61 -7.11 0.67 -4.04
C GLU A 61 -6.15 0.94 -2.88
N SER A 62 -6.38 0.29 -1.72
CA SER A 62 -5.57 0.41 -0.52
C SER A 62 -4.09 0.17 -0.81
N LEU A 63 -3.33 1.23 -0.54
CA LEU A 63 -1.88 1.33 -0.72
C LEU A 63 -1.37 2.33 0.31
N ALA A 64 -0.22 2.05 0.91
CA ALA A 64 0.45 2.97 1.80
C ALA A 64 1.96 2.91 1.63
N ILE A 65 2.59 4.06 1.78
CA ILE A 65 4.05 4.21 1.73
C ILE A 65 4.45 4.99 2.96
N ILE A 66 5.27 4.38 3.83
CA ILE A 66 5.83 5.03 5.02
C ILE A 66 7.33 5.09 4.84
N LYS A 67 7.88 6.30 4.80
CA LYS A 67 9.33 6.54 4.76
C LYS A 67 9.84 6.79 6.16
N LEU A 68 10.82 6.02 6.58
CA LEU A 68 11.51 6.17 7.87
C LEU A 68 12.74 7.07 7.70
N ASN A 69 13.26 7.60 8.81
CA ASN A 69 14.40 8.53 8.83
C ASN A 69 15.77 7.88 8.53
N ASN A 70 15.80 6.58 8.31
CA ASN A 70 16.99 5.76 8.11
C ASN A 70 17.04 5.16 6.69
N THR A 71 16.51 5.88 5.69
CA THR A 71 16.41 5.50 4.27
C THR A 71 15.62 4.22 3.98
N THR A 72 14.90 3.70 4.97
CA THR A 72 13.98 2.56 4.81
C THR A 72 12.60 3.05 4.42
N VAL A 73 11.98 2.37 3.47
CA VAL A 73 10.61 2.62 3.01
C VAL A 73 9.80 1.35 3.20
N LEU A 74 8.69 1.48 3.91
CA LEU A 74 7.68 0.45 4.04
C LEU A 74 6.61 0.68 2.98
N TYR A 75 6.31 -0.36 2.20
CA TYR A 75 5.32 -0.32 1.13
C TYR A 75 4.25 -1.37 1.41
N LEU A 76 3.00 -0.93 1.53
CA LEU A 76 1.84 -1.80 1.69
C LEU A 76 0.97 -1.69 0.44
N LYS A 77 0.53 -2.83 -0.09
CA LYS A 77 -0.44 -2.90 -1.19
C LYS A 77 -1.43 -4.03 -0.96
N GLU A 78 -2.71 -3.77 -1.21
CA GLU A 78 -3.73 -4.82 -1.21
C GLU A 78 -3.49 -5.85 -2.32
N VAL A 79 -3.68 -7.12 -1.95
CA VAL A 79 -3.64 -8.28 -2.86
C VAL A 79 -5.02 -8.91 -2.96
N THR A 80 -5.68 -9.10 -1.81
CA THR A 80 -7.07 -9.55 -1.72
C THR A 80 -7.74 -8.89 -0.52
N LYS A 81 -9.06 -9.03 -0.37
CA LYS A 81 -9.86 -8.48 0.73
C LYS A 81 -9.30 -8.71 2.14
N PHE A 82 -8.53 -9.78 2.34
CA PHE A 82 -7.94 -10.13 3.63
C PHE A 82 -6.42 -10.14 3.60
N LEU A 83 -5.79 -10.01 2.43
CA LEU A 83 -4.34 -10.16 2.28
C LEU A 83 -3.68 -8.89 1.78
N ALA A 84 -2.69 -8.41 2.54
CA ALA A 84 -1.83 -7.29 2.19
C ALA A 84 -0.40 -7.77 1.92
N LEU A 85 0.19 -7.25 0.85
CA LEU A 85 1.62 -7.34 0.63
C LEU A 85 2.29 -6.17 1.36
N VAL A 86 3.19 -6.48 2.30
CA VAL A 86 4.03 -5.49 2.97
C VAL A 86 5.49 -5.75 2.59
N CYS A 87 6.17 -4.73 2.10
CA CYS A 87 7.53 -4.77 1.64
C CYS A 87 8.39 -3.75 2.38
N ILE A 88 9.60 -4.17 2.74
CA ILE A 88 10.66 -3.30 3.25
C ILE A 88 11.68 -3.13 2.13
N LEU A 89 12.01 -1.89 1.80
CA LEU A 89 12.93 -1.55 0.73
C LEU A 89 13.74 -0.31 1.12
N ARG A 90 14.88 -0.11 0.46
CA ARG A 90 15.61 1.15 0.58
C ARG A 90 15.05 2.22 -0.34
N GLU A 91 15.17 3.47 0.09
CA GLU A 91 14.69 4.64 -0.64
C GLU A 91 15.26 4.73 -2.06
N GLU A 92 16.54 4.43 -2.26
CA GLU A 92 17.18 4.38 -3.59
C GLU A 92 16.55 3.34 -4.54
N SER A 93 15.94 2.29 -3.98
CA SER A 93 15.21 1.27 -4.73
C SER A 93 13.76 1.68 -5.00
N PHE A 94 13.20 2.58 -4.18
CA PHE A 94 11.86 3.13 -4.37
C PHE A 94 11.81 4.14 -5.51
N GLU A 95 12.80 5.03 -5.64
CA GLU A 95 12.83 6.06 -6.70
C GLU A 95 12.82 5.49 -8.11
N ARG A 96 13.29 4.25 -8.29
CA ARG A 96 13.23 3.53 -9.57
C ARG A 96 11.82 3.04 -9.95
N LYS A 97 10.88 3.05 -9.01
CA LYS A 97 9.52 2.52 -9.12
C LYS A 97 8.42 3.50 -8.73
N ALA A 98 8.78 4.66 -8.17
CA ALA A 98 7.84 5.75 -8.03
C ALA A 98 7.22 5.99 -9.42
N PRO A 99 5.88 5.95 -9.55
CA PRO A 99 5.27 6.30 -10.81
C PRO A 99 5.78 7.70 -11.17
N PRO A 100 6.20 7.97 -12.42
CA PRO A 100 6.39 9.35 -12.84
C PRO A 100 5.10 10.08 -12.48
N ARG A 101 5.21 11.35 -12.05
CA ARG A 101 4.14 12.22 -11.50
C ARG A 101 2.91 12.45 -12.43
N GLY A 102 2.58 11.51 -13.32
CA GLY A 102 1.46 11.52 -14.25
C GLY A 102 0.72 10.17 -14.41
N TRP A 103 0.92 9.15 -13.57
CA TRP A 103 0.18 7.87 -13.66
C TRP A 103 -1.25 7.92 -13.08
N GLU A 104 -1.60 8.94 -12.29
CA GLU A 104 -2.95 9.10 -11.69
C GLU A 104 -4.07 9.30 -12.72
N ARG A 105 -3.77 9.50 -14.01
CA ARG A 105 -4.76 9.84 -15.03
C ARG A 105 -5.30 8.68 -15.88
N HIS A 106 -4.93 7.43 -15.64
CA HIS A 106 -5.34 6.35 -16.56
C HIS A 106 -6.19 5.20 -15.98
N CYS A 107 -6.47 5.15 -14.68
CA CYS A 107 -7.39 4.14 -14.12
C CYS A 107 -8.75 4.69 -13.63
N SER A 108 -8.94 6.01 -13.61
CA SER A 108 -10.22 6.65 -13.28
C SER A 108 -10.83 7.32 -14.51
N ALA A 109 -10.97 6.58 -15.62
CA ALA A 109 -11.77 7.04 -16.75
C ALA A 109 -13.27 6.85 -16.44
N ALA A 110 -13.80 7.69 -15.56
CA ALA A 110 -15.20 8.08 -15.61
C ALA A 110 -15.23 9.44 -16.32
N PRO A 111 -15.83 9.57 -17.52
CA PRO A 111 -15.86 10.85 -18.20
C PRO A 111 -16.83 11.78 -17.46
N PRO A 112 -16.45 13.01 -17.09
CA PRO A 112 -17.43 14.03 -16.76
C PRO A 112 -18.12 14.46 -18.05
N VAL A 113 -19.46 14.41 -18.02
CA VAL A 113 -20.35 14.94 -19.05
C VAL A 113 -20.06 16.43 -19.27
N GLY A 114 -19.75 16.78 -20.51
CA GLY A 114 -19.91 18.13 -21.04
C GLY A 114 -18.77 19.10 -20.80
N THR A 115 -17.86 19.19 -21.76
CA THR A 115 -17.28 20.47 -22.19
C THR A 115 -16.88 20.37 -23.65
N ALA A 116 -17.55 21.18 -24.48
CA ALA A 116 -17.26 21.35 -25.89
C ALA A 116 -15.91 22.08 -26.07
N CYS A 117 -15.09 21.60 -27.01
CA CYS A 117 -13.97 22.38 -27.55
C CYS A 117 -14.51 23.25 -28.70
N PRO A 118 -14.22 24.57 -28.75
CA PRO A 118 -14.26 25.34 -29.99
C PRO A 118 -13.04 25.01 -30.86
N ASP A 119 -13.20 25.25 -32.16
CA ASP A 119 -12.33 24.87 -33.30
C ASP A 119 -10.83 25.19 -33.17
#